data_AF-A0A0B8NVU2-F1
#
_entry.id   AF-A0A0B8NVU2-F1
#
_cell.length_a   1.000
_cell.length_b   1.000
_cell.length_c   1.000
_cell.angle_alpha   90.00
_cell.angle_beta   90.00
_cell.angle_gamma   90.00
#
_symmetry.space_group_name_H-M   'P 1'
#
loop_
_entity.id
_entity.type
_entity.pdbx_description
1 polymer ?
#
loop_
_entity_poly.entity_id
_entity_poly.type
_entity_poly.pdbx_seq_one_letter_code
_entity_poly.pdbx_strand_id
1 'polypeptide(L)'
;MKLVHRFEDLNLKGDLFGGVTTAIISLPLALAFGVASGAGAEAGLWGAIMVGLFASLFGGSSTLISEPTGPMTVIMTAVLTSMMAKYPETGLAMTFTVVMMAGAFQILLGTLKLASTSP
;
A
#
# COMPACT_ATOMS: atom_id res chain seq x y z
N MET A 1 14.63 16.33 9.10
CA MET A 1 14.04 17.68 9.15
C MET A 1 12.93 17.94 8.11
N LYS A 2 12.53 16.99 7.24
CA LYS A 2 11.42 17.17 6.27
C LYS A 2 10.01 16.89 6.82
N LEU A 3 9.87 16.12 7.90
CA LEU A 3 8.56 15.78 8.49
C LEU A 3 7.87 16.99 9.15
N VAL A 4 8.64 17.91 9.74
CA VAL A 4 8.11 19.09 10.45
C VAL A 4 7.57 20.13 9.46
N HIS A 5 8.29 20.39 8.37
CA HIS A 5 7.83 21.29 7.30
C HIS A 5 6.54 20.84 6.60
N ARG A 6 6.22 19.53 6.63
CA ARG A 6 5.03 19.00 5.98
C ARG A 6 3.73 19.47 6.61
N PHE A 7 3.76 19.81 7.90
CA PHE A 7 2.60 20.26 8.66
C PHE A 7 2.53 21.80 8.76
N GLU A 8 3.48 22.54 8.18
CA GLU A 8 3.47 24.01 8.21
C GLU A 8 2.36 24.60 7.32
N ASP A 9 2.06 23.96 6.19
CA ASP A 9 1.02 24.38 5.23
C ASP A 9 -0.29 23.56 5.37
N LEU A 10 -0.63 23.13 6.60
CA LEU A 10 -1.84 22.35 6.86
C LEU A 10 -3.12 23.14 6.51
N ASN A 11 -3.91 22.61 5.59
CA ASN A 11 -5.24 23.13 5.29
C ASN A 11 -6.28 22.20 5.90
N LEU A 12 -6.56 22.38 7.19
CA LEU A 12 -7.46 21.50 7.95
C LEU A 12 -8.80 21.21 7.26
N LYS A 13 -9.38 22.22 6.60
CA LYS A 13 -10.63 22.02 5.84
C LYS A 13 -10.36 21.20 4.58
N GLY A 14 -9.39 21.60 3.76
CA GLY A 14 -9.03 20.89 2.53
C GLY A 14 -8.61 19.44 2.77
N ASP A 15 -7.78 19.21 3.78
CA ASP A 15 -7.21 17.90 4.11
C ASP A 15 -8.28 16.97 4.70
N LEU A 16 -9.19 17.49 5.54
CA LEU A 16 -10.30 16.70 6.07
C LEU A 16 -11.28 16.29 4.97
N PHE A 17 -11.74 17.25 4.15
CA PHE A 17 -12.65 16.93 3.05
C PHE A 17 -11.98 16.02 2.02
N GLY A 18 -10.73 16.29 1.66
CA GLY A 18 -9.94 15.45 0.76
C GLY A 18 -9.75 14.03 1.29
N GLY A 19 -9.41 13.88 2.57
CA GLY A 19 -9.25 12.59 3.25
C GLY A 19 -10.55 11.79 3.31
N VAL A 20 -11.68 12.43 3.63
CA VAL A 20 -12.99 11.76 3.66
C VAL A 20 -13.43 11.34 2.25
N THR A 21 -13.31 12.21 1.26
CA THR A 21 -13.67 11.87 -0.13
C THR A 21 -12.83 10.71 -0.65
N THR A 22 -11.53 10.72 -0.38
CA THR A 22 -10.64 9.64 -0.80
C THR A 22 -10.94 8.35 -0.05
N ALA A 23 -11.19 8.38 1.25
CA ALA A 23 -11.63 7.20 2.00
C ALA A 23 -12.90 6.54 1.42
N ILE A 24 -13.89 7.35 1.02
CA ILE A 24 -15.13 6.85 0.39
C ILE A 24 -14.85 6.15 -0.94
N ILE A 25 -13.91 6.66 -1.74
CA ILE A 25 -13.53 6.06 -3.02
C ILE A 25 -12.66 4.81 -2.82
N SER A 26 -11.74 4.86 -1.86
CA SER A 26 -10.80 3.79 -1.52
C SER A 26 -11.49 2.55 -0.97
N LEU A 27 -12.56 2.70 -0.18
CA LEU A 27 -13.26 1.59 0.46
C LEU A 27 -13.74 0.52 -0.55
N PRO A 28 -14.53 0.84 -1.59
CA PRO A 28 -14.96 -0.16 -2.57
C PRO A 28 -13.78 -0.72 -3.39
N LEU A 29 -12.76 0.09 -3.71
CA LEU A 29 -11.57 -0.38 -4.42
C LEU A 29 -10.79 -1.41 -3.59
N ALA A 30 -10.55 -1.12 -2.32
CA ALA A 30 -9.84 -2.00 -1.40
C ALA A 30 -10.54 -3.35 -1.25
N LEU A 31 -11.87 -3.35 -1.11
CA LEU A 31 -12.66 -4.59 -1.05
C LEU A 31 -12.59 -5.38 -2.37
N ALA A 32 -12.76 -4.69 -3.51
CA ALA A 32 -12.70 -5.32 -4.82
C ALA A 32 -11.34 -5.95 -5.10
N PHE A 33 -10.26 -5.24 -4.80
CA PHE A 33 -8.89 -5.73 -4.97
C PHE A 33 -8.52 -6.82 -3.96
N GLY A 34 -9.00 -6.73 -2.72
CA GLY A 34 -8.86 -7.81 -1.74
C GLY A 34 -9.46 -9.11 -2.23
N VAL A 35 -10.70 -9.07 -2.74
CA VAL A 35 -11.36 -10.25 -3.32
C VAL A 35 -10.64 -10.74 -4.58
N ALA A 36 -10.30 -9.84 -5.51
CA ALA A 36 -9.64 -10.18 -6.76
C ALA A 36 -8.22 -10.78 -6.56
N SER A 37 -7.53 -10.39 -5.48
CA SER A 37 -6.23 -10.96 -5.11
C SER A 37 -6.29 -12.43 -4.67
N GLY A 38 -7.49 -12.92 -4.31
CA GLY A 38 -7.70 -14.23 -3.68
C GLY A 38 -7.42 -14.27 -2.18
N ALA A 39 -6.87 -13.20 -1.59
CA ALA A 39 -6.60 -13.12 -0.15
C ALA A 39 -7.84 -12.75 0.70
N GLY A 40 -8.89 -12.24 0.05
CA GLY A 40 -10.17 -11.90 0.69
C GLY A 40 -10.35 -10.39 0.89
N ALA A 41 -11.62 -9.98 1.05
CA ALA A 41 -11.99 -8.57 1.19
C ALA A 41 -11.35 -7.92 2.43
N GLU A 42 -11.25 -8.66 3.53
CA GLU A 42 -10.61 -8.23 4.77
C GLU A 42 -9.14 -7.86 4.56
N ALA A 43 -8.38 -8.67 3.83
CA ALA A 43 -6.97 -8.41 3.53
C ALA A 43 -6.81 -7.13 2.69
N GLY A 44 -7.72 -6.89 1.75
CA GLY A 44 -7.75 -5.64 0.97
C GLY A 44 -8.03 -4.40 1.83
N LEU A 45 -9.00 -4.49 2.74
CA LEU A 45 -9.36 -3.41 3.66
C LEU A 45 -8.21 -3.07 4.62
N TRP A 46 -7.65 -4.07 5.30
CA TRP A 46 -6.49 -3.87 6.17
C TRP A 46 -5.27 -3.39 5.40
N GLY A 47 -5.08 -3.89 4.17
CA GLY A 47 -4.04 -3.41 3.27
C GLY A 47 -4.15 -1.91 3.00
N ALA A 48 -5.33 -1.43 2.63
CA ALA A 48 -5.56 -0.01 2.38
C ALA A 48 -5.33 0.86 3.62
N ILE A 49 -5.85 0.44 4.78
CA ILE A 49 -5.68 1.18 6.04
C ILE A 49 -4.21 1.26 6.44
N MET A 50 -3.51 0.13 6.47
CA MET A 50 -2.12 0.08 6.92
C MET A 50 -1.20 0.78 5.92
N VAL A 51 -1.32 0.50 4.63
CA VAL A 51 -0.50 1.14 3.60
C VAL A 51 -0.74 2.65 3.60
N GLY A 52 -1.99 3.11 3.68
CA GLY A 52 -2.31 4.53 3.77
C GLY A 52 -1.72 5.20 5.00
N LEU A 53 -1.80 4.55 6.17
CA LEU A 53 -1.22 5.06 7.42
C LEU A 53 0.30 5.17 7.34
N PHE A 54 1.00 4.10 6.95
CA PHE A 54 2.47 4.11 6.89
C PHE A 54 2.98 5.03 5.77
N ALA A 55 2.35 5.05 4.60
CA ALA A 55 2.77 5.92 3.51
C ALA A 55 2.51 7.40 3.80
N SER A 56 1.42 7.75 4.50
CA SER A 56 1.16 9.14 4.88
C SER A 56 2.14 9.65 5.95
N LEU A 57 2.59 8.79 6.86
CA LEU A 57 3.55 9.12 7.91
C LEU A 57 5.00 9.15 7.41
N PHE A 58 5.41 8.18 6.59
CA PHE A 58 6.82 7.99 6.19
C PHE A 58 7.09 8.34 4.71
N GLY A 59 6.06 8.65 3.93
CA GLY A 59 6.17 8.93 2.50
C GLY A 59 6.67 10.33 2.17
N GLY A 60 7.12 10.49 0.92
CA GLY A 60 7.76 11.71 0.43
C GLY A 60 6.81 12.79 -0.13
N SER A 61 5.53 12.49 -0.37
CA SER A 61 4.59 13.38 -1.09
C SER A 61 3.37 13.74 -0.24
N SER A 62 3.02 15.03 -0.12
CA SER A 62 1.95 15.59 0.74
C SER A 62 0.54 15.09 0.42
N THR A 63 0.30 14.79 -0.85
CA THR A 63 -1.04 14.51 -1.39
C THR A 63 -1.21 13.09 -1.92
N LEU A 64 -0.17 12.25 -1.80
CA LEU A 64 -0.20 10.90 -2.35
C LEU A 64 -1.03 9.96 -1.46
N ILE A 65 -2.03 9.34 -2.07
CA ILE A 65 -2.89 8.32 -1.46
C ILE A 65 -2.28 6.96 -1.78
N SER A 66 -2.08 6.13 -0.75
CA SER A 66 -1.50 4.80 -0.92
C SER A 66 -2.48 3.72 -0.48
N GLU A 67 -2.72 2.76 -1.37
CA GLU A 67 -3.67 1.67 -1.19
C GLU A 67 -3.34 0.53 -2.19
N PRO A 68 -3.98 -0.66 -2.08
CA PRO A 68 -3.85 -1.70 -3.08
C PRO A 68 -4.28 -1.20 -4.47
N THR A 69 -3.49 -1.50 -5.50
CA THR A 69 -3.77 -1.10 -6.89
C THR A 69 -4.03 -2.29 -7.79
N GLY A 70 -4.62 -2.06 -8.96
CA GLY A 70 -4.85 -3.11 -9.96
C GLY A 70 -3.60 -3.94 -10.29
N PRO A 71 -2.46 -3.33 -10.67
CA PRO A 71 -1.23 -4.08 -10.93
C PRO A 71 -0.72 -4.88 -9.73
N MET A 72 -0.77 -4.30 -8.53
CA MET A 72 -0.39 -5.01 -7.30
C MET A 72 -1.30 -6.22 -7.04
N THR A 73 -2.60 -6.06 -7.27
CA THR A 73 -3.60 -7.12 -7.12
C THR A 73 -3.32 -8.28 -8.05
N VAL A 74 -3.04 -8.01 -9.33
CA VAL A 74 -2.70 -9.06 -10.32
C VAL A 74 -1.47 -9.85 -9.90
N ILE A 75 -0.41 -9.16 -9.44
CA ILE A 75 0.80 -9.82 -8.96
C ILE A 75 0.49 -10.64 -7.70
N MET A 76 -0.30 -10.11 -6.76
CA MET A 76 -0.69 -10.84 -5.56
C MET A 76 -1.50 -12.09 -5.89
N THR A 77 -2.46 -12.03 -6.83
CA THR A 77 -3.19 -13.21 -7.30
C THR A 77 -2.23 -14.28 -7.82
N ALA A 78 -1.28 -13.89 -8.67
CA ALA A 78 -0.30 -14.81 -9.25
C ALA A 78 0.59 -15.45 -8.17
N VAL A 79 1.12 -14.64 -7.24
CA VAL A 79 1.96 -15.13 -6.14
C VAL A 79 1.16 -16.04 -5.22
N LEU A 80 -0.02 -15.61 -4.76
CA LEU A 80 -0.89 -16.40 -3.87
C LEU A 80 -1.25 -17.74 -4.50
N THR A 81 -1.72 -17.73 -5.75
CA THR A 81 -2.11 -18.95 -6.47
C THR A 81 -0.91 -19.89 -6.60
N SER A 82 0.26 -19.37 -6.96
CA SER A 82 1.47 -20.20 -7.12
C SER A 82 1.97 -20.77 -5.80
N MET A 83 1.89 -20.01 -4.70
CA MET A 83 2.33 -20.45 -3.37
C MET A 83 1.37 -21.46 -2.77
N MET A 84 0.06 -21.24 -2.87
CA MET A 84 -0.96 -22.18 -2.39
C MET A 84 -0.92 -23.50 -3.19
N ALA A 85 -0.63 -23.45 -4.49
CA ALA A 85 -0.49 -24.67 -5.31
C ALA A 85 0.73 -25.52 -4.92
N LYS A 86 1.84 -24.89 -4.54
CA LYS A 86 3.07 -25.60 -4.12
C LYS A 86 3.04 -26.00 -2.64
N TYR A 87 2.39 -25.19 -1.81
CA TYR A 87 2.41 -25.29 -0.36
C TYR A 87 1.01 -24.98 0.20
N PRO A 88 0.09 -25.95 0.23
CA PRO A 88 -1.31 -25.69 0.57
C PRO A 88 -1.51 -25.17 2.01
N GLU A 89 -0.73 -25.69 2.97
CA GLU A 89 -0.86 -25.32 4.39
C GLU A 89 -0.17 -23.98 4.74
N THR A 90 0.94 -23.65 4.06
CA THR A 90 1.79 -22.50 4.41
C THR A 90 1.83 -21.41 3.33
N GLY A 91 1.20 -21.65 2.18
CA GLY A 91 1.27 -20.79 1.00
C GLY A 91 0.79 -19.37 1.27
N LEU A 92 -0.29 -19.22 2.04
CA LEU A 92 -0.80 -17.90 2.44
C LEU A 92 0.22 -17.12 3.27
N ALA A 93 0.84 -17.75 4.28
CA ALA A 93 1.85 -17.13 5.11
C ALA A 93 3.11 -16.76 4.31
N MET A 94 3.49 -17.59 3.33
CA MET A 94 4.59 -17.29 2.42
C MET A 94 4.27 -16.11 1.50
N THR A 95 3.04 -16.00 1.00
CA THR A 95 2.61 -14.83 0.21
C THR A 95 2.71 -13.53 1.01
N PHE A 96 2.26 -13.52 2.27
CA PHE A 96 2.45 -12.36 3.14
C PHE A 96 3.92 -12.07 3.41
N THR A 97 4.75 -13.09 3.55
CA THR A 97 6.20 -12.92 3.69
C THR A 97 6.81 -12.24 2.46
N VAL A 98 6.37 -12.60 1.25
CA VAL A 98 6.78 -11.93 0.00
C VAL A 98 6.39 -10.45 0.01
N VAL A 99 5.20 -10.10 0.51
CA VAL A 99 4.79 -8.69 0.67
C VAL A 99 5.72 -7.94 1.62
N MET A 100 6.06 -8.54 2.76
CA MET A 100 7.00 -7.95 3.73
C MET A 100 8.39 -7.76 3.11
N MET A 101 8.88 -8.74 2.35
CA MET A 101 10.15 -8.63 1.62
C MET A 101 10.10 -7.53 0.56
N ALA A 102 9.00 -7.40 -0.18
CA ALA A 102 8.82 -6.32 -1.14
C ALA A 102 8.91 -4.94 -0.48
N GLY A 103 8.29 -4.77 0.70
CA GLY A 103 8.42 -3.56 1.51
C GLY A 103 9.85 -3.28 1.97
N ALA A 104 10.58 -4.32 2.42
CA ALA A 104 11.98 -4.19 2.78
C ALA A 104 12.85 -3.76 1.59
N PHE A 105 12.60 -4.31 0.40
CA PHE A 105 13.27 -3.88 -0.83
C PHE A 105 12.91 -2.43 -1.19
N GLN A 106 11.65 -2.01 -1.06
CA GLN A 106 11.26 -0.62 -1.30
C GLN A 106 12.00 0.36 -0.37
N ILE A 107 12.13 0.02 0.92
CA ILE A 107 12.89 0.81 1.88
C ILE A 107 14.37 0.86 1.45
N LEU A 108 14.97 -0.29 1.14
CA LEU A 108 16.36 -0.36 0.69
C LEU A 108 16.61 0.50 -0.56
N LEU A 109 15.79 0.34 -1.59
CA LEU A 109 15.89 1.13 -2.83
C LEU A 109 15.69 2.63 -2.58
N GLY A 110 14.78 2.99 -1.66
CA GLY A 110 14.58 4.37 -1.21
C GLY A 110 15.82 4.95 -0.53
N THR A 111 16.48 4.18 0.35
CA THR A 111 17.72 4.62 1.03
C THR A 111 18.91 4.77 0.08
N LEU A 112 18.98 3.94 -0.95
CA LEU A 112 19.99 4.01 -2.01
C LEU A 112 19.72 5.13 -3.03
N LYS A 113 18.60 5.85 -2.91
CA LYS A 113 18.16 6.92 -3.83
C LYS A 113 18.10 6.48 -5.30
N LEU A 114 17.83 5.20 -5.57
CA LEU A 114 17.75 4.67 -6.94
C LEU A 114 16.63 5.31 -7.78
N ALA A 115 15.61 5.88 -7.13
CA ALA A 115 14.53 6.60 -7.79
C ALA A 115 14.78 8.11 -7.94
N SER A 116 15.91 8.66 -7.46
CA SER A 116 16.22 10.07 -7.67
C SER A 116 16.74 10.28 -9.08
N THR A 117 15.83 10.44 -10.04
CA THR A 117 16.15 11.09 -11.31
C THR A 117 16.31 12.59 -11.08
N SER A 118 17.45 12.97 -10.51
CA SER A 118 18.00 14.31 -10.67
C SER A 118 18.60 14.42 -12.09
N PRO A 119 18.34 15.49 -12.86
CA PRO A 119 19.45 16.17 -13.50
C PRO A 119 20.36 16.81 -12.43
#